data_AF-A0A7C2MJS7-F1
#
_entry.id   AF-A0A7C2MJS7-F1
#
_cell.length_a   1.000
_cell.length_b   1.000
_cell.length_c   1.000
_cell.angle_alpha   90.00
_cell.angle_beta   90.00
_cell.angle_gamma   90.00
#
_symmetry.space_group_name_H-M   'P 1'
#
loop_
_entity.id
_entity.type
_entity.pdbx_description
1 polymer ?
#
loop_
_entity_poly.entity_id
_entity_poly.type
_entity_poly.pdbx_seq_one_letter_code
_entity_poly.pdbx_strand_id
1 'polypeptide(L)'
;MKKRQWGETPDDLAFHVVLGKPLSDYTKTTPQHVKAGRELEKMGYELKTGDLISYVKVLKGVKPVQIATNSEIDVDKYVMYLQSTFDQILDALGLDFEEIIGLTKLFRFM
;
A
#
# COMPACT_ATOMS: atom_id res chain seq x y z
N MET A 1 -9.54 -9.10 -18.60
CA MET A 1 -9.41 -8.56 -17.23
C MET A 1 -9.51 -7.03 -17.30
N LYS A 2 -10.57 -6.41 -16.77
CA LYS A 2 -10.64 -4.94 -16.66
C LYS A 2 -9.57 -4.51 -15.66
N LYS A 3 -8.51 -3.83 -16.13
CA LYS A 3 -7.52 -3.19 -15.25
C LYS A 3 -8.30 -2.23 -14.34
N ARG A 4 -8.21 -2.41 -13.02
CA ARG A 4 -8.74 -1.43 -12.08
C ARG A 4 -7.94 -0.14 -12.32
N GLN A 5 -8.62 0.91 -12.80
CA GLN A 5 -8.00 2.20 -13.09
C GLN A 5 -8.23 3.07 -11.86
N TRP A 6 -7.16 3.38 -11.13
CA TRP A 6 -7.17 4.20 -9.92
C TRP A 6 -6.75 5.64 -10.25
N GLY A 7 -7.24 6.20 -11.36
CA GLY A 7 -6.66 7.40 -11.99
C GLY A 7 -5.46 7.06 -12.90
N GLU A 8 -4.67 8.06 -13.29
CA GLU A 8 -3.46 7.85 -14.13
C GLU A 8 -2.30 7.24 -13.32
N THR A 9 -2.24 7.54 -12.02
CA THR A 9 -1.21 7.13 -11.06
C THR A 9 -1.86 6.55 -9.79
N PRO A 10 -1.18 5.69 -9.01
CA PRO A 10 -1.78 4.98 -7.88
C PRO A 10 -1.82 5.81 -6.57
N ASP A 11 -1.95 7.13 -6.64
CA ASP A 11 -1.85 8.03 -5.48
C ASP A 11 -2.88 7.75 -4.39
N ASP A 12 -4.11 7.39 -4.77
CA ASP A 12 -5.19 7.05 -3.84
C ASP A 12 -4.90 5.80 -2.99
N LEU A 13 -3.90 5.01 -3.39
CA LEU A 13 -3.46 3.81 -2.68
C LEU A 13 -2.20 4.06 -1.82
N ALA A 14 -1.68 5.28 -1.81
CA ALA A 14 -0.43 5.58 -1.15
C ALA A 14 -0.55 5.53 0.39
N PHE A 15 0.39 4.85 1.00
CA PHE A 15 0.69 4.99 2.42
C PHE A 15 1.62 6.16 2.62
N HIS A 16 1.31 7.01 3.60
CA HIS A 16 2.09 8.20 3.92
C HIS A 16 2.73 8.03 5.30
N VAL A 17 4.05 8.04 5.36
CA VAL A 17 4.79 7.88 6.62
C VAL A 17 5.97 8.85 6.64
N VAL A 18 6.10 9.58 7.75
CA VAL A 18 7.20 10.52 7.98
C VAL A 18 8.48 9.77 8.38
N LEU A 19 9.62 10.18 7.81
CA LEU A 19 10.92 9.72 8.26
C LEU A 19 11.25 10.28 9.64
N GLY A 20 11.27 9.40 10.64
CA GLY A 20 11.63 9.78 12.01
C GLY A 20 13.13 10.04 12.22
N LYS A 21 13.98 9.67 11.27
CA LYS A 21 15.44 9.88 11.28
C LYS A 21 16.01 9.77 9.86
N PRO A 22 17.30 10.08 9.63
CA PRO A 22 17.93 9.93 8.32
C PRO A 22 17.95 8.46 7.84
N LEU A 23 17.91 8.24 6.53
CA LEU A 23 17.90 6.89 5.92
C LEU A 23 19.13 6.05 6.28
N SER A 24 20.28 6.71 6.52
CA SER A 24 21.53 6.12 7.00
C SER A 24 21.38 5.44 8.36
N ASP A 25 20.50 5.96 9.22
CA ASP A 25 20.41 5.54 10.61
C ASP A 25 19.49 4.32 10.81
N TYR A 26 18.81 3.88 9.74
CA TYR A 26 18.02 2.65 9.72
C TYR A 26 18.89 1.42 9.42
N THR A 27 19.66 1.00 10.42
CA THR A 27 20.63 -0.11 10.30
C THR A 27 20.08 -1.47 10.74
N LYS A 28 19.20 -1.51 11.75
CA LYS A 28 18.70 -2.76 12.35
C LYS A 28 17.62 -3.45 11.52
N THR A 29 16.61 -2.69 11.13
CA THR A 29 15.51 -3.14 10.27
C THR A 29 15.30 -2.08 9.21
N THR A 30 14.72 -2.48 8.08
CA THR A 30 14.34 -1.54 7.02
C THR A 30 12.82 -1.54 6.89
N PRO A 31 12.12 -0.62 7.58
CA PRO A 31 10.69 -0.39 7.40
C PRO A 31 10.34 -0.11 5.93
N GLN A 32 9.08 -0.29 5.58
CA GLN A 32 8.63 -0.17 4.19
C GLN A 32 8.81 1.25 3.62
N HIS A 33 8.44 2.29 4.38
CA HIS A 33 8.69 3.67 3.99
C HIS A 33 10.18 3.98 3.81
N VAL A 34 11.07 3.35 4.59
CA VAL A 34 12.52 3.48 4.44
C VAL A 34 13.03 2.77 3.18
N LYS A 35 12.45 1.62 2.82
CA LYS A 35 12.77 0.94 1.54
C LYS A 35 12.42 1.83 0.35
N ALA A 36 11.22 2.41 0.36
CA ALA A 36 10.80 3.36 -0.67
C ALA A 36 11.70 4.62 -0.67
N GLY A 37 12.00 5.19 0.49
CA GLY A 37 12.92 6.33 0.61
C GLY A 37 14.29 6.04 0.00
N ARG A 38 14.87 4.86 0.25
CA ARG A 38 16.14 4.45 -0.37
C ARG A 38 16.08 4.29 -1.88
N GLU A 39 14.91 3.96 -2.45
CA GLU A 39 14.73 3.96 -3.90
C GLU A 39 14.73 5.38 -4.47
N LEU A 40 14.09 6.33 -3.77
CA LEU A 40 14.15 7.75 -4.13
C LEU A 40 15.58 8.30 -4.03
N GLU A 41 16.34 7.99 -2.97
CA GLU A 41 17.75 8.40 -2.85
C GLU A 41 18.60 7.93 -4.04
N LYS A 42 18.41 6.68 -4.49
CA LYS A 42 19.11 6.14 -5.67
C LYS A 42 18.78 6.89 -6.96
N MET A 43 17.64 7.57 -7.01
CA MET A 43 17.21 8.41 -8.13
C MET A 43 17.69 9.86 -8.01
N GLY A 44 18.45 10.19 -6.95
CA GLY A 44 19.00 11.52 -6.73
C GLY A 44 18.13 12.44 -5.88
N TYR A 45 17.08 11.93 -5.23
CA TYR A 45 16.30 12.74 -4.28
C TYR A 45 17.03 12.83 -2.94
N GLU A 46 17.24 14.05 -2.45
CA GLU A 46 17.74 14.28 -1.08
C GLU A 46 16.59 14.16 -0.08
N LEU A 47 16.68 13.17 0.83
CA LEU A 47 15.68 12.95 1.87
C LEU A 47 16.25 13.26 3.26
N LYS A 48 15.47 13.99 4.05
CA LYS A 48 15.82 14.45 5.39
C LYS A 48 14.84 13.90 6.43
N THR A 49 15.25 14.04 7.69
CA THR A 49 14.35 13.73 8.82
C THR A 49 13.16 14.70 8.79
N GLY A 50 11.96 14.17 8.98
CA GLY A 50 10.71 14.93 8.86
C GLY A 50 10.07 14.86 7.47
N ASP A 51 10.75 14.34 6.46
CA ASP A 51 10.16 14.21 5.12
C ASP A 51 9.07 13.14 5.07
N LEU A 52 8.01 13.42 4.31
CA LEU A 52 6.91 12.50 4.08
C LEU A 52 7.23 11.55 2.93
N ILE A 53 7.24 10.25 3.21
CA ILE A 53 7.40 9.22 2.19
C ILE A 53 6.05 8.64 1.84
N SER A 54 5.67 8.81 0.57
CA SER A 54 4.47 8.23 -0.04
C SER A 54 4.84 6.99 -0.84
N TYR A 55 4.30 5.83 -0.46
CA TYR A 55 4.62 4.56 -1.12
C TYR A 55 3.40 3.66 -1.26
N VAL A 56 3.41 2.81 -2.29
CA VAL A 56 2.34 1.84 -2.58
C VAL A 56 2.86 0.41 -2.47
N LYS A 57 1.95 -0.54 -2.22
CA LYS A 57 2.22 -1.98 -2.31
C LYS A 57 2.18 -2.45 -3.75
N VAL A 58 3.26 -3.11 -4.13
CA VAL A 58 3.41 -3.72 -5.44
C VAL A 58 3.71 -5.21 -5.28
N LEU A 59 3.52 -5.99 -6.35
CA LEU A 59 3.72 -7.45 -6.32
C LEU A 59 5.10 -7.86 -5.79
N LYS A 60 6.11 -6.98 -5.98
CA LYS A 60 7.50 -7.18 -5.51
C LYS A 60 7.87 -6.25 -4.34
N GLY A 61 6.95 -6.04 -3.40
CA GLY A 61 7.22 -5.31 -2.16
C GLY A 61 6.56 -3.93 -2.12
N VAL A 62 7.37 -2.87 -2.08
CA VAL A 62 6.88 -1.49 -2.01
C VAL A 62 7.65 -0.60 -2.97
N LYS A 63 6.98 0.41 -3.52
CA LYS A 63 7.59 1.44 -4.38
C LYS A 63 7.12 2.83 -3.97
N PRO A 64 7.96 3.87 -4.12
CA PRO A 64 7.52 5.25 -4.07
C PRO A 64 6.41 5.51 -5.09
N VAL A 65 5.43 6.34 -4.72
CA VAL A 65 4.29 6.65 -5.61
C VAL A 65 4.75 7.28 -6.94
N GLN A 66 5.82 8.08 -6.89
CA GLN A 66 6.40 8.81 -8.01
C GLN A 66 6.86 7.92 -9.17
N ILE A 67 7.13 6.64 -8.91
CA ILE A 67 7.65 5.69 -9.90
C ILE A 67 6.82 4.41 -9.99
N ALA A 68 5.69 4.36 -9.28
CA ALA A 68 4.81 3.22 -9.29
C ALA A 68 3.78 3.35 -10.42
N THR A 69 3.46 2.21 -11.03
CA THR A 69 2.41 2.14 -12.05
C THR A 69 1.22 1.32 -11.56
N ASN A 70 0.03 1.65 -12.04
CA ASN A 70 -1.21 0.92 -11.71
C ASN A 70 -1.13 -0.59 -12.02
N SER A 71 -0.31 -0.99 -13.00
CA SER A 71 -0.12 -2.40 -13.36
C SER A 71 0.68 -3.22 -12.33
N GLU A 72 1.44 -2.57 -11.46
CA GLU A 72 2.31 -3.26 -10.50
C GLU A 72 1.66 -3.45 -9.13
N ILE A 73 0.52 -2.81 -8.91
CA ILE A 73 -0.20 -2.79 -7.63
C ILE A 73 -0.61 -4.20 -7.22
N ASP A 74 -0.23 -4.57 -6.00
CA ASP A 74 -0.66 -5.82 -5.37
C ASP A 74 -1.98 -5.60 -4.66
N VAL A 75 -3.07 -5.79 -5.40
CA VAL A 75 -4.44 -5.61 -4.91
C VAL A 75 -4.74 -6.51 -3.70
N ASP A 76 -4.22 -7.73 -3.68
CA ASP A 76 -4.52 -8.71 -2.64
C ASP A 76 -3.95 -8.25 -1.29
N LYS A 77 -2.82 -7.54 -1.28
CA LYS A 77 -2.28 -6.91 -0.05
C LYS A 77 -3.21 -5.86 0.52
N TYR A 78 -3.83 -5.03 -0.31
CA TYR A 78 -4.79 -4.03 0.17
C TYR A 78 -6.06 -4.69 0.70
N VAL A 79 -6.56 -5.72 0.02
CA VAL A 79 -7.72 -6.50 0.50
C VAL A 79 -7.41 -7.14 1.86
N MET A 80 -6.24 -7.76 2.02
CA MET A 80 -5.79 -8.29 3.32
C MET A 80 -5.74 -7.20 4.40
N TYR A 81 -5.28 -5.99 4.08
CA TYR A 81 -5.26 -4.90 5.07
C TYR A 81 -6.66 -4.49 5.49
N LEU A 82 -7.58 -4.37 4.53
CA LEU A 82 -8.98 -4.10 4.82
C LEU A 82 -9.56 -5.18 5.72
N GLN A 83 -9.37 -6.45 5.37
CA GLN A 83 -9.81 -7.58 6.20
C GLN A 83 -9.29 -7.45 7.63
N SER A 84 -7.97 -7.37 7.82
CA SER A 84 -7.37 -7.25 9.16
C SER A 84 -7.82 -6.01 9.95
N THR A 85 -8.23 -4.93 9.27
CA THR A 85 -8.75 -3.72 9.92
C THR A 85 -10.17 -3.93 10.43
N PHE A 86 -10.97 -4.71 9.70
CA PHE A 86 -12.39 -4.93 9.99
C PHE A 86 -12.67 -6.24 10.72
N ASP A 87 -11.73 -7.18 10.80
CA ASP A 87 -11.93 -8.50 11.43
C ASP A 87 -12.58 -8.37 12.81
N GLN A 88 -12.03 -7.53 13.69
CA GLN A 88 -12.58 -7.34 15.05
C GLN A 88 -14.01 -6.80 15.06
N ILE A 89 -14.35 -5.94 14.10
CA ILE A 89 -15.68 -5.32 13.99
C ILE A 89 -16.68 -6.32 13.42
N LEU A 90 -16.28 -7.06 12.39
CA LEU A 90 -17.13 -8.04 11.71
C LEU A 90 -17.40 -9.26 12.60
N ASP A 91 -16.39 -9.74 13.32
CA ASP A 91 -16.52 -10.81 14.29
C ASP A 91 -17.54 -10.45 15.38
N ALA A 92 -17.52 -9.22 15.88
CA ALA A 92 -18.48 -8.73 16.87
C ALA A 92 -19.92 -8.67 16.34
N LEU A 93 -20.09 -8.55 15.01
CA LEU A 93 -21.38 -8.54 14.32
C LEU A 93 -21.78 -9.95 13.82
N GLY A 94 -20.94 -10.96 14.00
CA GLY A 94 -21.15 -12.32 13.48
C GLY A 94 -21.10 -12.40 11.96
N LEU A 95 -20.31 -11.53 11.31
CA LEU A 95 -20.17 -11.44 9.87
C LEU A 95 -18.79 -11.96 9.42
N ASP A 96 -18.76 -12.67 8.29
CA ASP A 96 -17.51 -13.08 7.63
C ASP A 96 -17.18 -12.13 6.46
N PHE A 97 -15.96 -11.57 6.47
CA PHE A 97 -15.46 -10.71 5.41
C PHE A 97 -15.42 -11.39 4.03
N GLU A 98 -15.06 -12.67 3.98
CA GLU A 98 -14.99 -13.44 2.73
C GLU A 98 -16.39 -13.65 2.14
N GLU A 99 -17.39 -13.87 2.99
CA GLU A 99 -18.80 -13.97 2.57
C GLU A 99 -19.29 -12.65 1.96
N ILE A 100 -18.99 -11.51 2.60
CA ILE A 100 -19.40 -10.17 2.13
C ILE A 100 -18.80 -9.86 0.76
N ILE A 101 -17.49 -10.11 0.58
CA ILE A 101 -16.84 -9.88 -0.72
C ILE A 101 -17.36 -10.86 -1.78
N GLY A 102 -17.63 -12.11 -1.40
CA GLY A 102 -18.23 -13.13 -2.26
C GLY A 102 -19.59 -12.71 -2.81
N LEU A 103 -20.49 -12.24 -1.94
CA LEU A 103 -21.83 -11.74 -2.31
C LEU A 103 -21.75 -10.56 -3.27
N THR A 104 -20.85 -9.61 -2.99
CA THR A 104 -20.67 -8.42 -3.85
C THR A 104 -20.15 -8.80 -5.24
N LYS A 105 -19.24 -9.79 -5.32
CA LYS A 105 -18.74 -10.31 -6.61
C LYS A 105 -19.89 -10.93 -7.40
N LEU A 106 -20.69 -11.82 -6.80
CA LEU A 106 -21.84 -12.47 -7.44
C LEU A 106 -22.85 -11.45 -7.99
N PHE A 107 -23.23 -10.44 -7.19
CA PHE A 107 -24.16 -9.39 -7.61
C PHE A 107 -23.65 -8.60 -8.82
N ARG A 108 -22.34 -8.41 -8.96
CA ARG A 108 -21.74 -7.67 -10.07
C ARG A 108 -21.77 -8.44 -11.41
N PHE A 109 -22.07 -9.73 -11.39
CA PHE A 109 -22.22 -10.58 -12.57
C PHE A 109 -23.68 -10.84 -12.98
N MET A 110 -24.64 -10.49 -12.12
CA MET A 110 -26.06 -10.35 -12.49
C MET A 110 -26.32 -8.98 -13.09
#